data_AF-A0A356BDS8-F1
#
_entry.id   AF-A0A356BDS8-F1
#
_cell.length_a   1.000
_cell.length_b   1.000
_cell.length_c   1.000
_cell.angle_alpha   90.00
_cell.angle_beta   90.00
_cell.angle_gamma   90.00
#
_symmetry.space_group_name_H-M   'P 1'
#
loop_
_entity.id
_entity.type
_entity.pdbx_description
1 polymer ?
#
loop_
_entity_poly.entity_id
_entity_poly.type
_entity_poly.pdbx_seq_one_letter_code
_entity_poly.pdbx_strand_id
1 'polypeptide(L)' 'GSVAPFILRGVTLAGIDSVMRPIHDRIEAWDRLAKVLTANTLEQVSTEIGLAQVCDTAQRLLDGQVRGRIVVNVNQL' A
#
# COMPACT_ATOMS: atom_id res chain seq x y z
N GLY A 1 -27.18 0.10 6.26
CA GLY A 1 -26.95 0.90 5.04
C GLY A 1 -27.85 0.40 3.93
N SER A 2 -28.29 1.27 3.02
CA SER A 2 -29.18 0.90 1.88
C SER A 2 -28.39 0.71 0.59
N VAL A 3 -28.90 -0.14 -0.31
CA VAL A 3 -28.34 -0.36 -1.67
C VAL A 3 -28.76 0.73 -2.68
N ALA A 4 -29.53 1.72 -2.26
CA ALA A 4 -30.01 2.81 -3.10
C ALA A 4 -28.92 3.55 -3.92
N PRO A 5 -27.68 3.78 -3.44
CA PRO A 5 -26.64 4.41 -4.27
C PRO A 5 -26.27 3.61 -5.53
N PHE A 6 -26.26 2.28 -5.43
CA PHE A 6 -25.96 1.40 -6.56
C PHE A 6 -27.10 1.42 -7.58
N ILE A 7 -28.35 1.35 -7.11
CA ILE A 7 -29.55 1.27 -7.96
C ILE A 7 -29.88 2.62 -8.61
N LEU A 8 -29.88 3.71 -7.82
CA LEU A 8 -30.40 5.00 -8.26
C LEU A 8 -29.33 5.90 -8.88
N ARG A 9 -28.05 5.66 -8.59
CA ARG A 9 -26.93 6.50 -9.06
C ARG A 9 -25.85 5.71 -9.79
N GLY A 10 -26.02 4.40 -9.97
CA GLY A 10 -25.06 3.55 -10.69
C GLY A 10 -23.67 3.55 -10.05
N VAL A 11 -23.58 3.77 -8.73
CA VAL A 11 -22.29 3.73 -8.02
C VAL A 11 -21.74 2.31 -8.11
N THR A 12 -20.43 2.15 -8.32
CA THR A 12 -19.74 0.86 -8.32
C THR A 12 -19.00 0.64 -7.03
N LEU A 13 -19.20 -0.52 -6.39
CA LEU A 13 -18.31 -1.04 -5.35
C LEU A 13 -17.35 -2.05 -5.99
N ALA A 14 -16.10 -1.64 -6.22
CA ALA A 14 -15.09 -2.49 -6.82
C ALA A 14 -14.28 -3.23 -5.74
N GLY A 15 -14.30 -4.56 -5.76
CA GLY A 15 -13.43 -5.39 -4.93
C GLY A 15 -12.01 -5.40 -5.48
N ILE A 16 -11.04 -4.95 -4.69
CA ILE A 16 -9.62 -4.96 -5.06
C ILE A 16 -8.92 -6.06 -4.26
N ASP A 17 -8.33 -7.03 -4.97
CA ASP A 17 -7.47 -8.06 -4.40
C ASP A 17 -6.13 -8.01 -5.12
N SER A 18 -5.02 -7.97 -4.39
CA SER A 18 -3.67 -7.94 -4.95
C SER A 18 -3.00 -9.32 -4.99
N VAL A 19 -3.54 -10.32 -4.29
CA VAL A 19 -2.83 -11.60 -4.08
C VAL A 19 -2.88 -12.46 -5.33
N MET A 20 -4.03 -12.57 -5.99
CA MET A 20 -4.23 -13.50 -7.12
C MET A 20 -4.29 -12.81 -8.49
N ARG A 21 -3.90 -11.53 -8.59
CA ARG A 21 -3.89 -10.80 -9.87
C ARG A 21 -2.99 -11.50 -10.91
N PRO A 22 -3.43 -11.63 -12.17
CA PRO A 22 -2.59 -12.12 -13.26
C PRO A 22 -1.30 -11.31 -13.40
N ILE A 23 -0.22 -11.97 -13.86
CA ILE A 23 1.09 -11.34 -14.01
C ILE A 23 1.07 -10.16 -14.99
N HIS A 24 0.30 -10.27 -16.08
CA HIS A 24 0.18 -9.20 -17.07
C HIS A 24 -0.35 -7.91 -16.44
N ASP A 25 -1.43 -7.99 -15.65
CA ASP A 25 -2.01 -6.85 -14.96
C ASP A 25 -1.05 -6.24 -13.93
N ARG A 26 -0.23 -7.08 -13.27
CA ARG A 26 0.80 -6.60 -12.34
C ARG A 26 1.88 -5.79 -13.05
N ILE A 27 2.37 -6.28 -14.18
CA ILE A 27 3.39 -5.59 -14.99
C ILE A 27 2.84 -4.23 -15.40
N GLU A 28 1.63 -4.20 -15.95
CA GLU A 28 0.98 -2.96 -16.35
C GLU A 28 0.80 -1.99 -15.16
N ALA A 29 0.36 -2.49 -14.00
CA ALA A 29 0.21 -1.67 -12.81
C ALA A 29 1.55 -1.09 -12.34
N TRP A 30 2.63 -1.88 -12.33
CA TRP A 30 3.97 -1.42 -11.96
C TRP A 30 4.53 -0.39 -12.95
N ASP A 31 4.34 -0.59 -14.26
CA ASP A 31 4.74 0.38 -15.29
C ASP A 31 4.01 1.72 -15.13
N ARG A 32 2.74 1.68 -14.75
CA ARG A 32 1.96 2.89 -14.43
C ARG A 32 2.46 3.54 -13.15
N LEU A 33 2.71 2.77 -12.09
CA LEU A 33 3.23 3.29 -10.82
C LEU A 33 4.58 3.99 -11.00
N ALA A 34 5.49 3.43 -11.81
CA ALA A 34 6.80 4.03 -12.09
C ALA A 34 6.71 5.39 -12.81
N LYS A 35 5.63 5.64 -13.56
CA LYS A 35 5.39 6.94 -14.23
C LYS A 35 4.74 7.97 -13.32
N VAL A 36 3.98 7.52 -12.32
CA VAL A 36 3.20 8.38 -11.43
C VAL A 36 3.99 8.74 -10.17
N LEU A 37 4.74 7.79 -9.61
CA LEU A 37 5.51 7.96 -8.39
C LEU A 37 6.92 8.46 -8.70
N THR A 38 7.33 9.52 -8.02
CA THR A 38 8.71 10.03 -8.07
C THR A 38 9.49 9.62 -6.82
N ALA A 39 10.82 9.64 -6.90
CA ALA A 39 11.68 9.38 -5.74
C ALA A 39 11.31 10.27 -4.54
N ASN A 40 11.12 11.57 -4.78
CA ASN A 40 10.68 12.52 -3.75
C ASN A 40 9.32 12.14 -3.12
N THR A 41 8.38 11.57 -3.89
CA THR A 41 7.10 11.10 -3.32
C THR A 41 7.33 9.96 -2.34
N LEU A 42 8.23 9.04 -2.67
CA LEU A 42 8.56 7.90 -1.81
C LEU A 42 9.29 8.36 -0.55
N GLU A 43 10.26 9.26 -0.68
CA GLU A 43 11.00 9.85 0.47
C GLU A 43 10.08 10.57 1.46
N GLN A 44 9.03 11.25 0.97
CA GLN A 44 8.08 11.96 1.83
C GLN A 44 7.15 11.04 2.63
N VAL A 45 6.97 9.79 2.19
CA VAL A 45 6.03 8.86 2.82
C VAL A 45 6.73 7.67 3.48
N SER A 46 8.03 7.48 3.22
CA SER A 46 8.79 6.35 3.74
C SER A 46 9.51 6.69 5.05
N THR A 47 9.68 5.69 5.88
CA THR A 47 10.59 5.72 7.03
C THR A 47 11.39 4.42 7.01
N GLU A 48 12.71 4.54 7.00
CA GLU A 48 13.60 3.38 7.01
C GLU A 48 13.85 2.90 8.44
N ILE A 49 13.80 1.58 8.64
CA ILE A 49 14.15 0.90 9.90
C ILE A 49 15.11 -0.26 9.62
N GLY A 50 15.90 -0.61 10.63
CA GLY A 50 16.69 -1.85 10.64
C GLY A 50 15.83 -3.09 10.92
N LEU A 51 16.40 -4.26 10.66
CA LEU A 51 15.71 -5.54 10.81
C LEU A 51 15.29 -5.81 12.26
N ALA A 52 16.09 -5.43 13.27
CA ALA A 52 15.73 -5.66 14.67
C ALA A 52 14.48 -4.88 15.11
N GLN A 53 14.11 -3.80 14.41
CA GLN A 53 13.01 -2.93 14.76
C GLN A 53 11.65 -3.42 14.20
N VAL A 54 11.64 -4.48 13.39
CA VAL A 54 10.44 -4.93 12.65
C VAL A 54 9.32 -5.36 13.59
N CYS A 55 9.60 -6.15 14.62
CA CYS A 55 8.58 -6.64 15.55
C CYS A 55 7.88 -5.50 16.29
N ASP A 56 8.65 -4.58 16.85
CA ASP A 56 8.12 -3.42 17.57
C ASP A 56 7.34 -2.49 16.64
N THR A 57 7.85 -2.27 15.42
CA THR A 57 7.18 -1.42 14.42
C THR A 57 5.88 -2.08 13.92
N ALA A 58 5.84 -3.40 13.77
CA ALA A 58 4.65 -4.13 13.38
C ALA A 58 3.56 -4.03 14.47
N GLN A 59 3.91 -4.10 15.75
CA GLN A 59 2.96 -3.89 16.83
C GLN A 59 2.36 -2.47 16.77
N ARG A 60 3.22 -1.46 16.63
CA ARG A 60 2.78 -0.06 16.45
C ARG A 60 1.90 0.14 15.21
N LEU A 61 2.17 -0.58 14.12
CA LEU A 61 1.36 -0.55 12.90
C LEU A 61 -0.05 -1.08 13.16
N LEU A 62 -0.17 -2.22 13.86
CA LEU A 62 -1.46 -2.80 14.25
C LEU A 62 -2.23 -1.89 15.22
N ASP A 63 -1.52 -1.17 16.09
CA ASP A 63 -2.09 -0.18 17.01
C ASP A 63 -2.46 1.15 16.32
N GLY A 64 -2.28 1.26 14.99
CA GLY A 64 -2.62 2.45 14.21
C GLY A 64 -1.67 3.64 14.42
N GLN A 65 -0.48 3.40 15.00
CA GLN A 65 0.50 4.43 15.34
C GLN A 65 1.54 4.69 14.23
N VAL A 66 1.45 3.97 13.12
CA VAL A 66 2.34 4.13 11.96
C VAL A 66 1.59 4.87 10.86
N ARG A 67 2.21 5.94 10.36
CA ARG A 67 1.73 6.71 9.20
C ARG A 67 2.75 6.54 8.07
N GLY A 68 2.24 6.41 6.84
CA GLY A 68 3.09 6.28 5.65
C GLY A 68 3.48 4.82 5.37
N ARG A 69 4.73 4.61 4.96
CA ARG A 69 5.29 3.31 4.57
C ARG A 69 6.60 3.07 5.31
N ILE A 70 6.79 1.85 5.79
CA ILE A 70 8.05 1.43 6.39
C ILE A 70 8.89 0.72 5.34
N VAL A 71 10.14 1.12 5.19
CA VAL A 71 11.14 0.41 4.39
C VAL A 71 12.07 -0.31 5.37
N VAL A 72 12.17 -1.62 5.25
CA VAL A 72 13.05 -2.43 6.11
C VAL A 72 14.36 -2.65 5.39
N ASN A 73 15.44 -2.08 5.92
CA ASN A 73 16.77 -2.36 5.44
C ASN A 73 17.30 -3.66 6.07
N VAL A 74 17.22 -4.75 5.32
CA VAL A 74 17.60 -6.10 5.80
C VAL A 74 19.11 -6.28 6.02
N ASN A 75 19.93 -5.33 5.57
CA ASN A 75 21.37 -5.35 5.78
C ASN A 75 21.81 -4.56 7.02
N GLN A 76 20.87 -3.86 7.67
CA GLN A 76 21.09 -3.14 8.92
C GLN A 76 20.40 -3.91 10.05
N LEU A 77 21.19 -4.40 11.01
CA LEU A 77 20.67 -5.06 12.21
C LEU A 77 20.03 -4.03 13.16
#